data_AF-A0A3M1SP80-F1
#
_entry.id   AF-A0A3M1SP80-F1
#
_cell.length_a   1.000
_cell.length_b   1.000
_cell.length_c   1.000
_cell.angle_alpha   90.00
_cell.angle_beta   90.00
_cell.angle_gamma   90.00
#
_symmetry.space_group_name_H-M   'P 1'
#
loop_
_entity.id
_entity.type
_entity.pdbx_description
1 polymer ?
#
loop_
_entity_poly.entity_id
_entity_poly.type
_entity_poly.pdbx_seq_one_letter_code
_entity_poly.pdbx_strand_id
1 'polypeptide(L)'
;NNLLVLYGDLDRNEKGIKFLLREVYQVEDIFNTWKMRFEIIIKEEQLKAEKLKEIQRAIEEHKGDSPVYIRLRKNGEETLFLMEDGLTPNFGIIDLITNILGEGSVRITRENGNGYAERTRQGGKNNFLVRKAS
;
A
#
# COMPACT_ATOMS: atom_id res chain seq x y z
N ASN A 1 -14.11 -17.51 -0.83
CA ASN A 1 -13.44 -16.81 0.28
C ASN A 1 -13.77 -15.34 0.10
N ASN A 2 -14.60 -14.75 0.95
CA ASN A 2 -15.02 -13.35 0.78
C ASN A 2 -14.15 -12.48 1.70
N LEU A 3 -13.15 -11.83 1.14
CA LEU A 3 -12.28 -10.91 1.86
C LEU A 3 -12.97 -9.54 1.90
N LEU A 4 -13.04 -8.94 3.08
CA LEU A 4 -13.64 -7.62 3.26
C LEU A 4 -12.58 -6.64 3.76
N VAL A 5 -12.66 -5.41 3.28
CA VAL A 5 -11.88 -4.29 3.83
C VAL A 5 -12.81 -3.40 4.62
N LEU A 6 -12.38 -3.16 5.85
CA LEU A 6 -13.09 -2.38 6.84
C LEU A 6 -12.35 -1.06 7.04
N TYR A 7 -13.05 0.06 6.82
CA TYR A 7 -12.53 1.39 7.09
C TYR A 7 -13.30 2.00 8.27
N GLY A 8 -12.58 2.56 9.23
CA GLY A 8 -13.17 3.03 10.47
C GLY A 8 -12.14 3.66 11.41
N ASP A 9 -12.63 4.18 12.52
CA ASP A 9 -11.78 4.77 13.56
C ASP A 9 -11.44 3.72 14.62
N LEU A 10 -10.16 3.72 15.03
CA LEU A 10 -9.65 2.84 16.07
C LEU A 10 -9.44 3.65 17.35
N ASP A 11 -10.22 3.35 18.38
CA ASP A 11 -10.06 3.91 19.72
C ASP A 11 -9.41 2.84 20.61
N ARG A 12 -8.18 3.10 21.05
CA ARG A 12 -7.42 2.20 21.94
C ARG A 12 -7.34 2.85 23.31
N ASN A 13 -7.86 2.18 24.32
CA ASN A 13 -7.78 2.61 25.71
C ASN A 13 -7.34 1.44 26.61
N GLU A 14 -7.12 1.71 27.90
CA GLU A 14 -6.68 0.72 28.89
C GLU A 14 -7.67 -0.45 29.07
N LYS A 15 -8.93 -0.28 28.65
CA LYS A 15 -9.99 -1.29 28.73
C LYS A 15 -10.10 -2.15 27.47
N GLY A 16 -9.39 -1.80 26.40
CA GLY A 16 -9.36 -2.59 25.17
C GLY A 16 -9.37 -1.74 23.89
N ILE A 17 -9.71 -2.39 22.79
CA ILE A 17 -9.72 -1.80 21.45
C ILE A 17 -11.17 -1.71 20.98
N LYS A 18 -11.63 -0.50 20.68
CA LYS A 18 -12.93 -0.23 20.06
C LYS A 18 -12.70 0.19 18.60
N PHE A 19 -13.37 -0.50 17.67
CA PHE A 19 -13.33 -0.15 16.26
C PHE A 19 -14.71 0.37 15.82
N LEU A 20 -14.76 1.63 15.41
CA LEU A 20 -15.95 2.29 14.89
C LEU A 20 -15.95 2.18 13.36
N LEU A 21 -16.64 1.17 12.85
CA LEU A 21 -16.76 0.90 11.42
C LEU A 21 -17.52 2.02 10.70
N ARG A 22 -16.97 2.53 9.60
CA ARG A 22 -17.59 3.54 8.74
C ARG A 22 -17.98 3.00 7.37
N GLU A 23 -17.10 2.21 6.76
CA GLU A 23 -17.29 1.68 5.41
C GLU A 23 -16.84 0.22 5.35
N VAL A 24 -17.52 -0.57 4.53
CA VAL A 24 -17.20 -1.98 4.26
C VAL A 24 -17.18 -2.17 2.75
N TYR A 25 -16.11 -2.76 2.24
CA TYR A 25 -15.95 -3.07 0.81
C TYR A 25 -15.57 -4.53 0.63
N GLN A 26 -16.00 -5.13 -0.49
CA GLN A 26 -15.32 -6.32 -0.99
C GLN A 26 -13.96 -5.93 -1.53
N VAL A 27 -12.98 -6.81 -1.42
CA VAL A 27 -11.59 -6.47 -1.77
C VAL A 27 -11.42 -6.15 -3.25
N GLU A 28 -12.24 -6.78 -4.10
CA GLU A 28 -12.30 -6.59 -5.54
C GLU A 28 -12.86 -5.21 -5.91
N ASP A 29 -13.77 -4.67 -5.11
CA ASP A 29 -14.41 -3.38 -5.37
C ASP A 29 -13.53 -2.18 -5.03
N ILE A 30 -12.51 -2.39 -4.18
CA ILE A 30 -11.71 -1.28 -3.63
C ILE A 30 -10.91 -0.62 -4.74
N PHE A 31 -10.29 -1.40 -5.63
CA PHE A 31 -9.49 -0.88 -6.73
C PHE A 31 -10.30 0.02 -7.67
N ASN A 32 -11.60 -0.21 -7.77
CA ASN A 32 -12.52 0.61 -8.58
C ASN A 32 -13.11 1.79 -7.81
N THR A 33 -13.25 1.66 -6.49
CA THR A 33 -13.97 2.64 -5.65
C THR A 33 -13.04 3.71 -5.07
N TRP A 34 -11.80 3.34 -4.75
CA TRP A 34 -10.85 4.24 -4.11
C TRP A 34 -9.82 4.75 -5.10
N LYS A 35 -9.57 6.06 -5.07
CA LYS A 35 -8.31 6.58 -5.59
C LYS A 35 -7.20 6.06 -4.69
N MET A 36 -6.25 5.34 -5.28
CA MET A 36 -5.16 4.70 -4.56
C MET A 36 -3.83 5.30 -4.98
N ARG A 37 -2.85 5.19 -4.08
CA ARG A 37 -1.44 5.36 -4.41
C ARG A 37 -0.67 4.13 -3.99
N PHE A 38 0.31 3.77 -4.81
CA PHE A 38 1.29 2.72 -4.56
C PHE A 38 2.54 3.31 -3.93
N GLU A 39 3.07 2.63 -2.93
CA GLU A 39 4.42 2.85 -2.44
C GLU A 39 5.16 1.51 -2.52
N ILE A 40 6.18 1.46 -3.39
CA ILE A 40 7.07 0.31 -3.56
C ILE A 40 8.34 0.61 -2.75
N ILE A 41 8.60 -0.23 -1.77
CA ILE A 41 9.72 -0.12 -0.85
C ILE A 41 10.81 -1.07 -1.32
N ILE A 42 11.96 -0.51 -1.69
CA ILE A 42 13.14 -1.26 -2.11
C ILE A 42 14.21 -1.08 -1.05
N LYS A 43 14.59 -2.19 -0.42
CA LYS A 43 15.69 -2.22 0.56
C LYS A 43 17.03 -2.39 -0.13
N GLU A 44 18.10 -2.05 0.57
CA GLU A 44 19.46 -2.06 0.03
C GLU A 44 19.85 -3.41 -0.56
N GLU A 45 19.53 -4.50 0.12
CA GLU A 45 19.81 -5.87 -0.33
C GLU A 45 19.06 -6.27 -1.62
N GLN A 46 18.08 -5.46 -2.05
CA GLN A 46 17.23 -5.65 -3.21
C GLN A 46 17.65 -4.76 -4.40
N LEU A 47 18.60 -3.84 -4.22
CA LEU A 47 19.13 -2.96 -5.26
C LEU A 47 20.07 -3.72 -6.22
N LYS A 48 19.56 -4.78 -6.84
CA LYS A 48 20.22 -5.55 -7.89
C LYS A 48 19.63 -5.18 -9.23
N ALA A 49 20.48 -5.02 -10.24
CA ALA A 49 20.07 -4.55 -11.56
C ALA A 49 18.98 -5.44 -12.19
N GLU A 50 19.03 -6.75 -11.95
CA GLU A 50 18.05 -7.72 -12.45
C GLU A 50 16.67 -7.46 -11.82
N LYS A 51 16.61 -7.29 -10.51
CA LYS A 51 15.35 -7.01 -9.79
C LYS A 51 14.74 -5.68 -10.21
N LEU A 52 15.56 -4.65 -10.37
CA LEU A 52 15.09 -3.34 -10.81
C LEU A 52 14.50 -3.40 -12.23
N LYS A 53 15.11 -4.17 -13.14
CA LYS A 53 14.56 -4.42 -14.47
C LYS A 53 13.24 -5.18 -14.43
N GLU A 54 13.11 -6.18 -13.58
CA GLU A 54 11.86 -6.93 -13.40
C GLU A 54 10.74 -6.04 -12.87
N ILE A 55 11.03 -5.16 -11.90
CA ILE A 55 10.06 -4.20 -11.36
C ILE A 55 9.67 -3.18 -12.43
N GLN A 56 10.64 -2.63 -13.18
CA GLN A 56 10.37 -1.70 -14.26
C GLN A 56 9.43 -2.33 -15.30
N ARG A 57 9.73 -3.56 -15.72
CA ARG A 57 8.89 -4.30 -16.66
C ARG A 57 7.49 -4.54 -16.10
N ALA A 58 7.38 -4.93 -14.83
CA ALA A 58 6.10 -5.13 -14.16
C ALA A 58 5.24 -3.86 -14.18
N ILE A 59 5.87 -2.69 -13.99
CA ILE A 59 5.20 -1.39 -14.03
C ILE A 59 4.76 -1.03 -15.44
N GLU A 60 5.61 -1.26 -16.44
CA GLU A 60 5.29 -1.02 -17.85
C GLU A 60 4.13 -1.89 -18.35
N GLU A 61 4.03 -3.14 -17.90
CA GLU A 61 2.94 -4.06 -18.25
C GLU A 61 1.59 -3.72 -17.58
N HIS A 62 1.60 -2.93 -16.51
CA HIS A 62 0.41 -2.63 -15.69
C HIS A 62 0.13 -1.14 -15.52
N LYS A 63 0.46 -0.33 -16.55
CA LYS A 63 0.26 1.12 -16.53
C LYS A 63 -1.18 1.51 -16.15
N GLY A 64 -1.32 2.64 -15.47
CA GLY A 64 -2.60 3.20 -15.08
C GLY A 64 -2.46 4.56 -14.40
N ASP A 65 -3.55 5.02 -13.79
CA ASP A 65 -3.65 6.40 -13.29
C ASP A 65 -3.27 6.53 -11.80
N SER A 66 -3.05 5.42 -11.07
CA SER A 66 -2.72 5.51 -9.65
C SER A 66 -1.24 5.90 -9.46
N PRO A 67 -0.94 6.96 -8.69
CA PRO A 67 0.44 7.40 -8.47
C PRO A 67 1.30 6.30 -7.82
N VAL A 68 2.55 6.19 -8.28
CA VAL A 68 3.53 5.23 -7.76
C VAL A 68 4.72 5.95 -7.16
N TYR A 69 4.97 5.69 -5.88
CA TYR A 69 6.13 6.18 -5.16
C TYR A 69 7.13 5.04 -4.96
N ILE A 70 8.40 5.28 -5.30
CA ILE A 70 9.50 4.39 -4.97
C ILE A 70 10.19 4.90 -3.71
N ARG A 71 10.19 4.11 -2.65
CA ARG A 71 10.96 4.36 -1.43
C ARG A 71 12.20 3.50 -1.42
N LEU A 72 13.36 4.12 -1.64
CA LEU A 72 14.66 3.47 -1.54
C LEU A 72 15.19 3.60 -0.12
N ARG A 73 15.65 2.50 0.46
CA ARG A 73 16.33 2.47 1.76
C ARG A 73 17.76 1.97 1.57
N LYS A 74 18.74 2.81 1.86
CA LYS A 74 20.17 2.49 1.69
C LYS A 74 20.99 3.13 2.79
N ASN A 75 21.86 2.37 3.46
CA ASN A 75 22.73 2.87 4.54
C ASN A 75 21.98 3.62 5.66
N GLY A 76 20.73 3.25 5.95
CA GLY A 76 19.88 3.93 6.93
C GLY A 76 19.25 5.23 6.45
N GLU A 77 19.53 5.67 5.21
CA GLU A 77 18.85 6.79 4.56
C GLU A 77 17.61 6.31 3.80
N GLU A 78 16.58 7.15 3.76
CA GLU A 78 15.39 6.93 2.93
C GLU A 78 15.29 8.01 1.86
N THR A 79 15.10 7.60 0.61
CA THR A 79 14.74 8.52 -0.49
C THR A 79 13.42 8.10 -1.10
N LEU A 80 12.54 9.08 -1.35
CA LEU A 80 11.23 8.87 -1.94
C LEU A 80 11.16 9.57 -3.29
N PHE A 81 10.79 8.84 -4.34
CA PHE A 81 10.62 9.38 -5.69
C PHE A 81 9.22 9.07 -6.19
N LEU A 82 8.61 10.03 -6.89
CA LEU A 82 7.38 9.81 -7.66
C LEU A 82 7.78 9.34 -9.06
N MET A 83 7.19 8.26 -9.53
CA MET A 83 7.36 7.82 -10.92
C MET A 83 6.49 8.64 -11.86
N GLU A 84 6.95 8.81 -13.10
CA GLU A 84 6.15 9.45 -14.15
C GLU A 84 4.95 8.57 -14.55
N ASP A 85 5.18 7.26 -14.66
CA ASP A 85 4.14 6.28 -14.95
C ASP A 85 3.40 5.87 -13.67
N GLY A 86 2.06 5.86 -13.74
CA GLY A 86 1.20 5.29 -12.71
C GLY A 86 0.91 3.80 -12.95
N LEU A 87 0.23 3.17 -11.99
CA LEU A 87 -0.18 1.78 -12.05
C LEU A 87 -1.71 1.63 -12.01
N THR A 88 -2.22 0.59 -12.66
CA THR A 88 -3.59 0.12 -12.43
C THR A 88 -3.60 -0.83 -11.23
N PRO A 89 -4.29 -0.50 -10.13
CA PRO A 89 -4.31 -1.37 -8.97
C PRO A 89 -4.97 -2.71 -9.27
N ASN A 90 -4.25 -3.81 -9.01
CA ASN A 90 -4.80 -5.17 -9.05
C ASN A 90 -3.93 -6.11 -8.19
N PHE A 91 -4.45 -7.29 -7.83
CA PHE A 91 -3.67 -8.25 -7.03
C PHE A 91 -2.46 -8.81 -7.78
N GLY A 92 -2.53 -8.96 -9.09
CA GLY A 92 -1.44 -9.48 -9.91
C GLY A 92 -0.16 -8.64 -9.80
N ILE A 93 -0.27 -7.32 -9.91
CA ILE A 93 0.90 -6.43 -9.77
C ILE A 93 1.44 -6.39 -8.34
N ILE A 94 0.57 -6.48 -7.32
CA ILE A 94 0.96 -6.54 -5.91
C ILE A 94 1.77 -7.81 -5.65
N ASP A 95 1.23 -8.95 -6.07
CA ASP A 95 1.86 -10.25 -5.88
C ASP A 95 3.17 -10.34 -6.66
N LEU A 96 3.21 -9.82 -7.90
CA LEU A 96 4.41 -9.79 -8.72
C LEU A 96 5.54 -8.99 -8.05
N ILE A 97 5.26 -7.75 -7.62
CA ILE A 97 6.27 -6.93 -6.93
C ILE A 97 6.68 -7.57 -5.60
N THR A 98 5.73 -8.12 -4.85
CA THR A 98 5.99 -8.81 -3.58
C THR A 98 6.84 -10.05 -3.77
N ASN A 99 6.70 -10.78 -4.89
CA ASN A 99 7.55 -11.92 -5.20
C ASN A 99 8.99 -11.50 -5.55
N ILE A 100 9.18 -10.35 -6.21
CA ILE A 100 10.51 -9.84 -6.58
C ILE A 100 11.25 -9.26 -5.36
N LEU A 101 10.54 -8.47 -4.55
CA LEU A 101 11.08 -7.68 -3.44
C LEU A 101 10.79 -8.27 -2.05
N GLY A 102 10.00 -9.33 -1.95
CA GLY A 102 9.59 -9.93 -0.68
C GLY A 102 8.47 -9.16 0.04
N GLU A 103 8.05 -9.75 1.15
CA GLU A 103 6.94 -9.28 1.99
C GLU A 103 7.12 -7.84 2.49
N GLY A 104 6.03 -7.08 2.49
CA GLY A 104 6.00 -5.69 2.94
C GLY A 104 6.67 -4.68 1.99
N SER A 105 7.01 -5.11 0.77
CA SER A 105 7.55 -4.23 -0.28
C SER A 105 6.49 -3.35 -0.95
N VAL A 106 5.22 -3.75 -0.93
CA VAL A 106 4.12 -2.95 -1.50
C VAL A 106 3.23 -2.41 -0.39
N ARG A 107 2.98 -1.10 -0.43
CA ARG A 107 1.95 -0.45 0.39
C ARG A 107 0.95 0.25 -0.51
N ILE A 108 -0.32 -0.04 -0.26
CA ILE A 108 -1.43 0.62 -0.94
C ILE A 108 -2.14 1.49 0.07
N THR A 109 -2.34 2.74 -0.29
CA THR A 109 -3.06 3.69 0.55
C THR A 109 -4.11 4.41 -0.25
N ARG A 110 -5.27 4.63 0.37
CA ARG A 110 -6.31 5.49 -0.19
C ARG A 110 -5.76 6.92 -0.26
N GLU A 111 -5.87 7.53 -1.43
CA GLU A 111 -5.61 8.94 -1.64
C GLU A 111 -6.77 9.71 -0.99
N ASN A 112 -6.66 9.97 0.31
CA ASN A 112 -7.53 10.93 0.97
C ASN A 112 -6.99 12.32 0.64
N GLY A 113 -7.85 13.26 0.24
CA GLY A 113 -7.49 14.66 -0.04
C GLY A 113 -6.89 15.46 1.14
N ASN A 114 -6.48 14.80 2.22
CA ASN A 114 -5.69 15.38 3.30
C ASN A 114 -4.28 14.83 3.19
N GLY A 115 -3.39 15.73 2.76
CA GLY A 115 -1.99 15.45 2.46
C GLY A 115 -1.18 14.94 3.65
N TYR A 116 0.11 14.86 3.40
CA TYR A 116 1.17 14.68 4.39
C TYR A 116 1.08 15.77 5.49
N ALA A 117 0.13 15.63 6.40
CA ALA A 117 0.07 16.34 7.67
C ALA A 117 0.45 15.32 8.74
N GLU A 118 1.68 15.45 9.21
CA GLU A 118 2.07 15.18 10.59
C GLU A 118 1.64 13.81 11.15
N ARG A 119 2.47 12.80 10.92
CA ARG A 119 2.65 11.73 11.91
C ARG A 119 3.44 12.29 13.12
N THR A 120 2.83 13.24 13.83
CA THR A 120 3.28 13.66 15.16
C THR A 120 2.08 13.65 16.09
N ARG A 121 1.97 12.53 16.82
CA ARG A 121 1.21 12.31 18.06
C ARG A 121 -0.34 12.37 17.97
N GLN A 122 -0.92 11.27 18.47
CA GLN A 122 -2.35 10.99 18.73
C GLN A 122 -3.23 10.64 17.51
N GLY A 123 -3.78 9.42 17.52
CA GLY A 123 -4.88 8.99 16.65
C GLY A 123 -4.50 8.54 15.24
N GLY A 124 -3.76 7.44 15.10
CA GLY A 124 -3.43 6.87 13.79
C GLY A 124 -4.64 6.22 13.11
N LYS A 125 -5.09 6.78 11.98
CA LYS A 125 -5.98 6.08 11.02
C LYS A 125 -5.22 4.89 10.43
N ASN A 126 -5.72 3.68 10.65
CA ASN A 126 -5.08 2.44 10.20
C ASN A 126 -6.06 1.64 9.32
N ASN A 127 -5.58 1.13 8.19
CA ASN A 127 -6.31 0.17 7.36
C ASN A 127 -5.98 -1.25 7.82
N PHE A 128 -6.97 -2.09 8.05
CA PHE A 128 -6.78 -3.50 8.43
C PHE A 128 -7.42 -4.43 7.40
N LEU A 129 -6.67 -5.45 6.98
CA LEU A 129 -7.18 -6.58 6.22
C LEU A 129 -7.68 -7.62 7.21
N VAL A 130 -8.98 -7.93 7.20
CA VAL A 130 -9.55 -8.93 8.13
C VAL A 130 -10.02 -10.14 7.33
N ARG A 131 -9.46 -11.31 7.63
CA ARG A 131 -9.88 -12.59 7.07
C ARG A 131 -10.95 -13.19 7.98
N LYS A 132 -12.13 -13.54 7.44
CA LYS A 132 -13.14 -14.29 8.19
C LYS A 132 -12.66 -15.74 8.36
N ALA A 133 -12.64 -16.25 9.59
CA ALA A 133 -12.42 -17.67 9.86
C ALA A 133 -13.70 -18.44 9.53
N SER A 134 -13.53 -19.57 8.81
CA SER A 134 -14.59 -20.52 8.45
C SER A 134 -15.16 -21.21 9.67
#